data_AF-A0A7C6HBL6-F1
#
_entry.id   AF-A0A7C6HBL6-F1
#
_cell.length_a   1.000
_cell.length_b   1.000
_cell.length_c   1.000
_cell.angle_alpha   90.00
_cell.angle_beta   90.00
_cell.angle_gamma   90.00
#
_symmetry.space_group_name_H-M   'P 1'
#
loop_
_entity.id
_entity.type
_entity.pdbx_description
1 polymer ?
#
loop_
_entity_poly.entity_id
_entity_poly.type
_entity_poly.pdbx_seq_one_letter_code
_entity_poly.pdbx_strand_id
1 'polypeptide(L)'
;MRLSTYDVKCGAEDLADGTRATVASITSKQHPREYHHLFPASLLEEAGVPDGQISRALNCALITWRTNRTISNKDPITYLKERASSGSLGADELRRCLRTHLIPYEQLAVG
;
A
#
# COMPACT_ATOMS: atom_id res chain seq x y z
N MET A 1 -13.46 -2.30 8.43
CA MET A 1 -12.04 -1.88 8.53
C MET A 1 -11.95 -0.69 9.48
N ARG A 2 -11.42 -0.86 10.70
CA ARG A 2 -11.07 0.30 11.54
C ARG A 2 -9.87 0.97 10.87
N LEU A 3 -9.92 2.29 10.67
CA LEU A 3 -8.77 3.06 10.20
C LEU A 3 -7.55 2.67 11.05
N SER A 4 -6.49 2.19 10.39
CA SER A 4 -5.20 2.02 11.04
C SER A 4 -4.74 3.41 11.49
N THR A 5 -4.92 3.71 12.77
CA THR A 5 -4.50 4.99 13.37
C THR A 5 -2.99 5.21 13.26
N TYR A 6 -2.22 4.15 12.96
CA TYR A 6 -0.78 4.20 12.78
C TYR A 6 -0.35 4.83 11.45
N ASP A 7 -1.06 4.56 10.34
CA ASP A 7 -0.75 5.16 9.03
C ASP A 7 -0.92 6.69 9.06
N VAL A 8 -1.96 7.15 9.77
CA VAL A 8 -2.22 8.58 9.97
C VAL A 8 -1.15 9.22 10.86
N LYS A 9 -0.62 8.49 11.85
CA LYS A 9 0.46 8.98 12.74
C LYS A 9 1.82 9.06 12.05
N CYS A 10 2.14 8.09 11.19
CA CYS A 10 3.40 8.07 10.45
C CYS A 10 3.36 8.97 9.20
N GLY A 11 2.16 9.42 8.81
CA GLY A 11 1.96 10.27 7.64
C GLY A 11 2.14 9.49 6.34
N ALA A 12 1.46 8.34 6.23
CA ALA A 12 1.45 7.43 5.09
C ALA A 12 1.63 8.14 3.74
N GLU A 13 2.60 7.69 2.95
CA GLU A 13 2.99 8.33 1.70
C GLU A 13 2.60 7.47 0.50
N ASP A 14 2.12 8.10 -0.57
CA ASP A 14 1.70 7.36 -1.76
C ASP A 14 2.87 6.56 -2.37
N LEU A 15 2.60 5.31 -2.79
CA LEU A 15 3.61 4.46 -3.42
C LEU A 15 4.00 4.93 -4.84
N ALA A 16 3.23 5.82 -5.46
CA ALA A 16 3.53 6.36 -6.78
C ALA A 16 4.48 7.56 -6.75
N ASP A 17 4.26 8.49 -5.82
CA ASP A 17 4.86 9.82 -5.86
C ASP A 17 5.34 10.34 -4.49
N GLY A 18 5.21 9.56 -3.42
CA GLY A 18 5.63 9.94 -2.08
C GLY A 18 4.73 11.00 -1.42
N THR A 19 3.60 11.37 -2.04
CA THR A 19 2.70 12.39 -1.48
C THR A 19 2.15 11.91 -0.15
N ARG A 20 2.40 12.69 0.91
CA ARG A 20 1.92 12.45 2.26
C ARG A 20 0.39 12.51 2.36
N ALA A 21 -0.18 11.59 3.12
CA ALA A 21 -1.59 11.63 3.50
C ALA A 21 -1.84 12.79 4.49
N THR A 22 -2.85 13.59 4.18
CA THR A 22 -3.38 14.65 5.05
C THR A 22 -4.81 14.34 5.43
N VAL A 23 -5.33 14.96 6.49
CA VAL A 23 -6.74 14.86 6.87
C VAL A 23 -7.65 15.15 5.68
N ALA A 24 -7.36 16.22 4.91
CA ALA A 24 -8.10 16.60 3.73
C ALA A 24 -8.12 15.49 2.65
N SER A 25 -6.98 14.82 2.40
CA SER A 25 -6.92 13.72 1.43
C SER A 25 -7.66 12.46 1.91
N ILE A 26 -7.63 12.19 3.22
CA ILE A 26 -8.26 11.02 3.83
C ILE A 26 -9.79 11.19 3.84
N THR A 27 -10.29 12.40 4.12
CA THR A 27 -11.73 12.70 4.16
C THR A 27 -12.29 13.15 2.82
N SER A 28 -11.47 13.21 1.76
CA SER A 28 -11.88 13.65 0.44
C SER A 28 -12.90 12.69 -0.16
N LYS A 29 -14.01 13.22 -0.69
CA LYS A 29 -14.98 12.40 -1.44
C LYS A 29 -14.61 12.25 -2.91
N GLN A 30 -13.84 13.20 -3.45
CA GLN A 30 -13.48 13.27 -4.87
C GLN A 30 -12.17 12.58 -5.16
N HIS A 31 -11.20 12.71 -4.26
CA HIS A 31 -9.86 12.15 -4.39
C HIS A 31 -9.46 11.42 -3.11
N PRO A 32 -10.19 10.35 -2.74
CA PRO A 32 -9.96 9.66 -1.48
C PRO A 32 -8.60 8.96 -1.45
N ARG A 33 -8.11 8.76 -0.23
CA ARG A 33 -7.17 7.69 0.08
C ARG A 33 -7.93 6.38 0.25
N GLU A 34 -7.36 5.31 -0.26
CA GLU A 34 -7.91 3.96 -0.24
C GLU A 34 -6.88 3.00 0.33
N TYR A 35 -7.36 1.99 1.05
CA TYR A 35 -6.51 0.90 1.49
C TYR A 35 -6.30 -0.09 0.36
N HIS A 36 -5.03 -0.32 0.04
CA HIS A 36 -4.61 -1.32 -0.91
C HIS A 36 -4.04 -2.53 -0.16
N HIS A 37 -4.61 -3.71 -0.42
CA HIS A 37 -4.04 -4.95 0.11
C HIS A 37 -2.76 -5.29 -0.65
N LEU A 38 -1.64 -5.40 0.05
CA LEU A 38 -0.35 -5.70 -0.58
C LEU A 38 -0.37 -7.08 -1.23
N PHE A 39 -0.86 -8.06 -0.47
CA PHE A 39 -1.24 -9.37 -0.97
C PHE A 39 -2.74 -9.38 -1.26
N PRO A 40 -3.17 -9.68 -2.50
CA PRO A 40 -4.58 -9.74 -2.85
C PRO A 40 -5.34 -10.69 -1.93
N ALA A 41 -6.58 -10.32 -1.58
CA ALA A 41 -7.42 -11.13 -0.70
C ALA A 41 -7.60 -12.56 -1.24
N SER A 42 -7.83 -12.70 -2.55
CA SER A 42 -7.96 -14.01 -3.21
C SER A 42 -6.74 -14.92 -2.99
N LEU A 43 -5.53 -14.37 -3.05
CA LEU A 43 -4.30 -15.12 -2.83
C LEU A 43 -4.20 -15.63 -1.38
N LEU A 44 -4.61 -14.80 -0.42
CA LEU A 44 -4.57 -15.15 1.00
C LEU A 44 -5.71 -16.11 1.39
N GLU A 45 -6.88 -15.97 0.77
CA GLU A 45 -8.01 -16.89 0.91
C GLU A 45 -7.63 -18.29 0.41
N GLU A 46 -6.99 -18.38 -0.76
CA GLU A 46 -6.46 -19.65 -1.31
C GLU A 46 -5.40 -20.28 -0.37
N ALA A 47 -4.61 -19.46 0.32
CA ALA A 47 -3.64 -19.90 1.32
C ALA A 47 -4.27 -20.27 2.69
N GLY A 48 -5.59 -20.18 2.84
CA GLY A 48 -6.31 -20.52 4.07
C GLY A 48 -6.15 -19.48 5.18
N VAL A 49 -5.76 -18.25 4.85
CA VAL A 49 -5.65 -17.15 5.82
C VAL A 49 -7.05 -16.68 6.21
N PRO A 50 -7.40 -16.60 7.51
CA PRO A 50 -8.71 -16.13 7.92
C PRO A 50 -8.95 -14.67 7.51
N ASP A 51 -10.17 -14.31 7.10
CA ASP A 51 -10.55 -12.96 6.63
C ASP A 51 -10.12 -11.84 7.57
N GLY A 52 -10.24 -12.05 8.89
CA GLY A 52 -9.83 -11.09 9.91
C GLY A 52 -8.32 -10.80 9.94
N GLN A 53 -7.50 -11.64 9.28
CA GLN A 53 -6.07 -11.45 9.11
C GLN A 53 -5.71 -10.80 7.78
N ILE A 54 -6.51 -11.00 6.74
CA ILE A 54 -6.30 -10.46 5.39
C ILE A 54 -6.29 -8.92 5.41
N SER A 55 -7.23 -8.32 6.12
CA SER A 55 -7.37 -6.85 6.21
C SER A 55 -6.65 -6.22 7.40
N ARG A 56 -5.57 -6.85 7.89
CA ARG A 56 -4.71 -6.25 8.94
C ARG A 56 -3.89 -5.10 8.36
N ALA A 57 -3.58 -4.11 9.20
CA ALA A 57 -2.75 -2.97 8.83
C ALA A 57 -1.40 -3.38 8.19
N LEU A 58 -0.82 -4.49 8.63
CA LEU A 58 0.44 -5.02 8.07
C LEU A 58 0.33 -5.49 6.62
N ASN A 59 -0.88 -5.77 6.13
CA ASN A 59 -1.15 -6.13 4.73
C ASN A 59 -1.80 -4.97 3.96
N CYS A 60 -1.82 -3.75 4.50
CA CYS A 60 -2.50 -2.63 3.85
C CYS A 60 -1.58 -1.40 3.72
N ALA A 61 -1.60 -0.77 2.55
CA ALA A 61 -1.03 0.55 2.34
C ALA A 61 -2.15 1.57 2.08
N LEU A 62 -2.04 2.77 2.65
CA LEU A 62 -3.00 3.86 2.46
C LEU A 62 -2.52 4.76 1.31
N ILE A 63 -3.04 4.50 0.12
CA ILE A 63 -2.61 5.15 -1.13
C ILE A 63 -3.76 5.94 -1.76
N THR A 64 -3.49 6.72 -2.81
CA THR A 64 -4.54 7.41 -3.56
C THR A 64 -5.35 6.42 -4.39
N TRP A 65 -6.62 6.77 -4.65
CA TRP A 65 -7.49 6.02 -5.58
C TRP A 65 -6.87 5.80 -6.97
N ARG A 66 -6.06 6.75 -7.47
CA ARG A 66 -5.35 6.62 -8.76
C ARG A 66 -4.29 5.53 -8.68
N THR A 67 -3.41 5.59 -7.68
CA THR A 67 -2.38 4.58 -7.44
C THR A 67 -3.00 3.21 -7.25
N ASN A 68 -4.10 3.12 -6.48
CA ASN A 68 -4.82 1.86 -6.25
C ASN A 68 -5.37 1.27 -7.55
N ARG A 69 -5.99 2.08 -8.42
CA ARG A 69 -6.45 1.63 -9.74
C ARG A 69 -5.31 1.20 -10.66
N THR A 70 -4.16 1.85 -10.58
CA THR A 70 -2.98 1.48 -11.38
C THR A 70 -2.38 0.15 -10.93
N ILE A 71 -2.32 -0.11 -9.62
CA ILE A 71 -1.81 -1.38 -9.08
C ILE A 71 -2.83 -2.51 -9.30
N SER A 72 -4.13 -2.25 -9.08
CA SER A 72 -5.20 -3.22 -9.24
C SER A 72 -4.93 -4.50 -8.41
N ASN A 73 -5.23 -5.68 -8.97
CA ASN A 73 -4.97 -7.00 -8.41
C ASN A 73 -3.64 -7.61 -8.86
N LYS A 74 -2.67 -6.77 -9.26
CA LYS A 74 -1.34 -7.28 -9.64
C LYS A 74 -0.69 -8.03 -8.49
N ASP A 75 0.08 -9.03 -8.86
CA ASP A 75 0.97 -9.73 -7.94
C ASP A 75 1.91 -8.72 -7.22
N PRO A 76 2.13 -8.87 -5.89
CA PRO A 76 2.92 -7.95 -5.11
C PRO A 76 4.30 -7.65 -5.68
N ILE A 77 5.02 -8.71 -6.06
CA ILE A 77 6.38 -8.60 -6.58
C ILE A 77 6.37 -7.89 -7.93
N THR A 78 5.37 -8.20 -8.75
CA THR A 78 5.19 -7.59 -10.07
C THR A 78 5.02 -6.07 -9.97
N TYR A 79 4.05 -5.59 -9.17
CA TYR A 79 3.84 -4.13 -9.10
C TYR A 79 4.98 -3.41 -8.37
N LEU A 80 5.65 -4.05 -7.40
CA LEU A 80 6.81 -3.47 -6.73
C LEU A 80 7.99 -3.31 -7.69
N LYS A 81 8.25 -4.31 -8.54
CA LYS A 81 9.27 -4.23 -9.60
C LYS A 81 8.94 -3.16 -10.62
N GLU A 82 7.69 -3.11 -11.08
CA GLU A 82 7.22 -2.06 -11.98
C GLU A 82 7.46 -0.69 -11.35
N ARG A 83 7.03 -0.47 -10.10
CA ARG A 83 7.19 0.81 -9.40
C ARG A 83 8.64 1.20 -9.15
N ALA A 84 9.48 0.25 -8.75
CA ALA A 84 10.90 0.47 -8.59
C ALA A 84 11.59 0.85 -9.91
N SER A 85 11.07 0.37 -11.05
CA SER A 85 11.65 0.59 -12.39
C SER A 85 11.05 1.77 -13.15
N SER A 86 9.80 2.15 -12.84
CA SER A 86 9.01 3.14 -13.60
C SER A 86 8.71 4.42 -12.84
N GLY A 87 8.90 4.44 -11.52
CA GLY A 87 8.64 5.63 -10.72
C GLY A 87 9.71 6.70 -10.92
N SER A 88 9.29 7.96 -10.90
CA SER A 88 10.15 9.15 -10.88
C SER A 88 11.17 9.17 -9.73
N LEU A 89 11.04 8.25 -8.77
CA LEU A 89 11.73 8.26 -7.49
C LEU A 89 12.60 7.01 -7.22
N GLY A 90 12.56 5.98 -8.08
CA GLY A 90 13.40 4.79 -7.96
C GLY A 90 13.08 3.85 -6.77
N ALA A 91 13.89 2.79 -6.62
CA ALA A 91 13.69 1.75 -5.61
C ALA A 91 13.82 2.24 -4.16
N ASP A 92 14.72 3.20 -3.91
CA ASP A 92 14.95 3.75 -2.56
C ASP A 92 13.76 4.53 -2.03
N GLU A 93 13.07 5.26 -2.90
CA GLU A 93 11.85 5.95 -2.51
C GLU A 93 10.70 4.97 -2.25
N LEU A 94 10.54 3.95 -3.09
CA LEU A 94 9.53 2.93 -2.85
C LEU A 94 9.73 2.29 -1.46
N ARG A 95 10.98 1.96 -1.11
CA ARG A 95 11.38 1.48 0.23
C ARG A 95 11.00 2.50 1.32
N ARG A 96 11.26 3.79 1.08
CA ARG A 96 10.91 4.89 1.99
C ARG A 96 9.41 4.99 2.21
N CYS A 97 8.60 4.94 1.15
CA CYS A 97 7.13 5.01 1.23
C CYS A 97 6.55 3.78 1.95
N LEU A 98 7.03 2.57 1.67
CA LEU A 98 6.59 1.35 2.36
C LEU A 98 6.86 1.41 3.86
N ARG A 99 8.00 1.99 4.27
CA ARG A 99 8.33 2.21 5.68
C ARG A 99 7.31 3.11 6.39
N THR A 100 6.69 4.07 5.70
CA THR A 100 5.65 4.93 6.31
C THR A 100 4.36 4.17 6.66
N HIS A 101 4.19 2.97 6.11
CA HIS A 101 3.11 2.04 6.38
C HIS A 101 3.54 0.87 7.29
N LEU A 102 4.76 0.92 7.85
CA LEU A 102 5.35 -0.16 8.64
C LEU A 102 5.49 -1.48 7.86
N ILE A 103 5.57 -1.39 6.52
CA ILE A 103 5.76 -2.54 5.63
C ILE A 103 7.25 -2.72 5.38
N PRO A 104 7.82 -3.88 5.73
CA PRO A 104 9.26 -4.08 5.58
C PRO A 104 9.55 -4.64 4.17
N TYR A 105 10.21 -3.81 3.35
CA TYR A 105 10.43 -4.09 1.92
C TYR A 105 11.16 -5.41 1.66
N GLU A 106 12.19 -5.72 2.44
CA GLU A 106 13.02 -6.93 2.23
C GLU A 106 12.20 -8.21 2.37
N GLN A 107 11.22 -8.24 3.28
CA GLN A 107 10.33 -9.38 3.50
C GLN A 107 9.22 -9.46 2.46
N LEU A 108 8.94 -8.37 1.76
CA LEU A 108 7.94 -8.32 0.68
C LEU A 108 8.56 -8.61 -0.70
N ALA A 109 9.85 -8.31 -0.86
CA ALA A 109 10.59 -8.48 -2.12
C ALA A 109 11.24 -9.86 -2.29
N VAL A 110 11.03 -10.78 -1.33
CA VAL A 110 11.41 -12.20 -1.47
C VAL A 110 10.32 -12.92 -2.25
N GLY A 111 10.63 -13.29 -3.49
CA GLY A 111 9.72 -14.08 -4.33
C GLY A 111 9.68 -15.55 -3.95
#